data_AF-C1EJH7-F1
#
_entry.id   AF-C1EJH7-F1
#
_cell.length_a   1.000
_cell.length_b   1.000
_cell.length_c   1.000
_cell.angle_alpha   90.00
_cell.angle_beta   90.00
_cell.angle_gamma   90.00
#
_symmetry.space_group_name_H-M   'P 1'
#
loop_
_entity.id
_entity.type
_entity.pdbx_description
1 polymer ?
#
loop_
_entity_poly.entity_id
_entity_poly.type
_entity_poly.pdbx_seq_one_letter_code
_entity_poly.pdbx_strand_id
1 'polypeptide(L)'
;MPKAAETVETGTPKDARAGKRKRVEQSKASLYGDLLREVFAHLPAVDLCRAREVCREWRDAASDESLWRRLCADCWFKPVPNYPGRISRVGAGGVPFHSCELFQRGMCRLAYAEAFSERERAWITTAELCEGVYVKDLTTGELIRNRDGRRWWFRFKEDAGEDWQDWDGWWAGEGHGRESIFCRDGTVASNLNDLEEDEEPMSHRWGFARDIYEIDAEMAREGWRHCCLPLSDPRRDDLKVEEFEEQGYFSKLEPRVMVGPGVYKKQRGARSPHKPKKYAKEIRAAGGNGTQFHVGCALKLWPDTDLDHWRDRESYPQCVVRRHPETWGWILESCWTLQTSWPMPTRQEEVLREDLADEFLKYDATEQKLEVRMYNRGIQPEQDECVSERMVNYCQEYVKVEVCGEVEIFMPRILANRVCAKPHNRGSMRIVPEDTRSRVV
;
A
#
# COMPACT_ATOMS: atom_id res chain seq x y z
N MET A 1 88.84 12.04 -6.45
CA MET A 1 89.84 12.99 -5.91
C MET A 1 89.09 14.22 -5.41
N PRO A 2 89.45 14.78 -4.24
CA PRO A 2 88.55 14.79 -3.08
C PRO A 2 88.18 16.21 -2.60
N LYS A 3 87.18 16.29 -1.71
CA LYS A 3 87.34 17.00 -0.43
C LYS A 3 86.30 16.55 0.60
N ALA A 4 86.85 16.21 1.76
CA ALA A 4 86.18 15.70 2.95
C ALA A 4 85.57 16.85 3.78
N ALA A 5 84.55 16.51 4.56
CA ALA A 5 84.22 17.22 5.79
C ALA A 5 83.76 16.17 6.80
N GLU A 6 84.61 15.94 7.81
CA GLU A 6 84.24 15.30 9.07
C GLU A 6 83.27 16.19 9.83
N THR A 7 82.31 15.60 10.53
CA THR A 7 81.75 16.25 11.71
C THR A 7 81.44 15.20 12.77
N VAL A 8 81.87 15.56 13.98
CA VAL A 8 81.99 14.78 15.19
C VAL A 8 80.62 14.59 15.85
N GLU A 9 80.23 13.34 16.13
CA GLU A 9 79.14 13.05 17.06
C GLU A 9 79.72 12.82 18.47
N THR A 10 79.28 13.66 19.41
CA THR A 10 79.46 13.49 20.86
C THR A 10 78.08 13.52 21.50
N GLY A 11 77.87 12.63 22.46
CA GLY A 11 76.56 12.08 22.79
C GLY A 11 75.71 12.90 23.76
N THR A 12 74.54 12.35 24.09
CA THR A 12 74.13 12.03 25.48
C THR A 12 72.75 11.34 25.51
N PRO A 13 72.50 10.47 26.50
CA PRO A 13 71.30 9.66 26.60
C PRO A 13 70.17 10.42 27.30
N LYS A 14 68.95 10.38 26.75
CA LYS A 14 67.74 10.87 27.43
C LYS A 14 66.59 9.88 27.35
N ASP A 15 66.23 9.42 28.55
CA ASP A 15 64.88 9.17 29.03
C ASP A 15 64.11 8.00 28.43
N ALA A 16 64.32 6.84 29.06
CA ALA A 16 63.32 5.79 29.19
C ALA A 16 62.03 6.35 29.81
N ARG A 17 61.12 6.85 28.98
CA ARG A 17 59.72 7.06 29.38
C ARG A 17 59.06 5.70 29.53
N ALA A 18 58.94 5.28 30.80
CA ALA A 18 58.06 4.23 31.23
C ALA A 18 56.68 4.40 30.58
N GLY A 19 56.36 3.51 29.65
CA GLY A 19 55.04 3.38 29.07
C GLY A 19 54.05 3.05 30.18
N LYS A 20 53.30 4.07 30.65
CA LYS A 20 52.03 3.84 31.33
C LYS A 20 51.13 3.12 30.34
N ARG A 21 51.11 1.79 30.42
CA ARG A 21 50.03 0.94 29.88
C ARG A 21 48.74 1.53 30.44
N LYS A 22 48.05 2.31 29.60
CA LYS A 22 46.69 2.77 29.83
C LYS A 22 45.87 1.48 29.84
N ARG A 23 45.67 0.92 31.04
CA ARG A 23 44.75 -0.19 31.27
C ARG A 23 43.45 0.27 30.65
N VAL A 24 43.04 -0.39 29.58
CA VAL A 24 41.74 -0.18 28.95
C VAL A 24 40.74 -0.61 30.01
N GLU A 25 40.35 0.32 30.89
CA GLU A 25 39.09 0.21 31.60
C GLU A 25 38.04 0.23 30.50
N GLN A 26 37.68 -0.96 30.05
CA GLN A 26 36.44 -1.19 29.33
C GLN A 26 35.36 -0.55 30.20
N SER A 27 34.92 0.64 29.80
CA SER A 27 34.12 1.48 30.67
C SER A 27 32.89 0.67 31.11
N LYS A 28 32.55 0.68 32.39
CA LYS A 28 31.36 -0.03 32.90
C LYS A 28 30.10 0.31 32.09
N ALA A 29 30.03 1.52 31.52
CA ALA A 29 28.97 1.96 30.62
C ALA A 29 28.82 1.09 29.35
N SER A 30 29.92 0.55 28.81
CA SER A 30 29.88 -0.40 27.67
C SER A 30 29.18 -1.71 28.04
N LEU A 31 29.43 -2.21 29.26
CA LEU A 31 28.95 -3.52 29.71
C LEU A 31 27.44 -3.52 29.98
N TYR A 32 26.90 -2.40 30.46
CA TYR A 32 25.45 -2.20 30.58
C TYR A 32 24.76 -2.04 29.22
N GLY A 33 25.43 -1.42 28.24
CA GLY A 33 24.90 -1.28 26.89
C GLY A 33 24.65 -2.62 26.20
N ASP A 34 25.60 -3.56 26.31
CA ASP A 34 25.46 -4.89 25.71
C ASP A 34 24.36 -5.71 26.40
N LEU A 35 24.26 -5.64 27.73
CA LEU A 35 23.18 -6.30 28.48
C LEU A 35 21.80 -5.73 28.12
N LEU A 36 21.68 -4.40 27.96
CA LEU A 36 20.44 -3.78 27.51
C LEU A 36 20.06 -4.26 26.10
N ARG A 37 21.01 -4.35 25.18
CA ARG A 37 20.75 -4.87 23.82
C ARG A 37 20.27 -6.32 23.87
N GLU A 38 20.86 -7.17 24.72
CA GLU A 38 20.43 -8.56 24.90
C GLU A 38 19.00 -8.66 25.46
N VAL A 39 18.66 -7.83 26.45
CA VAL A 39 17.29 -7.77 26.98
C VAL A 39 16.30 -7.25 25.92
N PHE A 40 16.66 -6.16 25.23
CA PHE A 40 15.83 -5.53 24.21
C PHE A 40 15.64 -6.41 22.97
N ALA A 41 16.55 -7.35 22.73
CA ALA A 41 16.47 -8.37 21.70
C ALA A 41 15.21 -9.26 21.79
N HIS A 42 14.56 -9.30 22.95
CA HIS A 42 13.31 -10.03 23.20
C HIS A 42 12.06 -9.15 23.21
N LEU A 43 12.20 -7.84 23.05
CA LEU A 43 11.06 -6.92 23.10
C LEU A 43 10.38 -6.78 21.72
N PRO A 44 9.04 -6.69 21.67
CA PRO A 44 8.34 -6.32 20.46
C PRO A 44 8.62 -4.84 20.10
N ALA A 45 8.37 -4.48 18.84
CA ALA A 45 8.64 -3.14 18.30
C ALA A 45 8.02 -2.00 19.15
N VAL A 46 6.81 -2.21 19.69
CA VAL A 46 6.12 -1.22 20.53
C VAL A 46 6.89 -0.95 21.83
N ASP A 47 7.44 -1.98 22.44
CA ASP A 47 8.18 -1.83 23.70
C ASP A 47 9.59 -1.30 23.46
N LEU A 48 10.21 -1.59 22.30
CA LEU A 48 11.42 -0.88 21.88
C LEU A 48 11.17 0.62 21.70
N CYS A 49 10.05 1.01 21.10
CA CYS A 49 9.68 2.42 20.99
C CYS A 49 9.55 3.09 22.37
N ARG A 50 8.90 2.43 23.33
CA ARG A 50 8.78 2.92 24.71
C ARG A 50 10.13 2.99 25.40
N ALA A 51 11.00 2.00 25.23
CA ALA A 51 12.34 1.99 25.79
C ALA A 51 13.15 3.22 25.34
N ARG A 52 12.98 3.67 24.08
CA ARG A 52 13.65 4.87 23.53
C ARG A 52 13.25 6.18 24.21
N GLU A 53 12.14 6.20 24.93
CA GLU A 53 11.62 7.37 25.63
C GLU A 53 12.15 7.49 27.07
N VAL A 54 12.75 6.41 27.62
CA VAL A 54 13.17 6.35 29.03
C VAL A 54 14.37 7.25 29.34
N CYS A 55 15.51 7.00 28.68
CA CYS A 55 16.73 7.80 28.84
C CYS A 55 17.62 7.70 27.59
N ARG A 56 18.73 8.44 27.55
CA ARG A 56 19.66 8.44 26.40
C ARG A 56 20.25 7.05 26.14
N GLU A 57 20.71 6.37 27.19
CA GLU A 57 21.34 5.04 27.07
C GLU A 57 20.36 4.00 26.53
N TRP A 58 19.11 3.99 27.02
CA TRP A 58 18.07 3.10 26.51
C TRP A 58 17.68 3.45 25.08
N ARG A 59 17.64 4.74 24.73
CA ARG A 59 17.41 5.18 23.35
C ARG A 59 18.48 4.67 22.41
N ASP A 60 19.75 4.77 22.78
CA ASP A 60 20.85 4.31 21.95
C ASP A 60 20.82 2.79 21.80
N ALA A 61 20.60 2.05 22.89
CA ALA A 61 20.46 0.59 22.86
C ALA A 61 19.24 0.12 22.04
N ALA A 62 18.07 0.72 22.23
CA ALA A 62 16.84 0.37 21.50
C ALA A 62 16.80 0.90 20.06
N SER A 63 17.75 1.77 19.66
CA SER A 63 17.92 2.23 18.28
C SER A 63 18.94 1.39 17.50
N ASP A 64 19.51 0.34 18.10
CA ASP A 64 20.42 -0.57 17.42
C ASP A 64 19.74 -1.29 16.26
N GLU A 65 20.28 -1.14 15.05
CA GLU A 65 19.71 -1.67 13.82
C GLU A 65 19.63 -3.21 13.78
N SER A 66 20.43 -3.93 14.57
CA SER A 66 20.36 -5.39 14.67
C SER A 66 19.07 -5.88 15.34
N LEU A 67 18.54 -5.12 16.30
CA LEU A 67 17.24 -5.40 16.94
C LEU A 67 16.11 -5.28 15.92
N TRP A 68 16.11 -4.17 15.18
CA TRP A 68 15.12 -3.89 14.15
C TRP A 68 15.25 -4.84 12.96
N ARG A 69 16.46 -5.25 12.59
CA ARG A 69 16.70 -6.27 11.57
C ARG A 69 16.01 -7.58 11.91
N ARG A 70 16.09 -8.02 13.17
CA ARG A 70 15.40 -9.23 13.64
C ARG A 70 13.89 -9.06 13.58
N LEU A 71 13.36 -7.92 14.03
CA LEU A 71 11.93 -7.63 13.97
C LEU A 71 11.40 -7.58 12.52
N CYS A 72 12.12 -6.96 11.60
CA CYS A 72 11.84 -7.04 10.16
C CYS A 72 11.83 -8.50 9.72
N ALA A 73 12.86 -9.29 10.10
CA ALA A 73 12.96 -10.65 9.61
C ALA A 73 11.79 -11.54 10.09
N ASP A 74 11.45 -11.41 11.37
CA ASP A 74 10.34 -12.13 11.99
C ASP A 74 8.98 -11.69 11.42
N CYS A 75 8.82 -10.39 11.14
CA CYS A 75 7.56 -9.85 10.66
C CYS A 75 7.35 -10.07 9.16
N TRP A 76 8.42 -10.04 8.36
CA TRP A 76 8.31 -9.95 6.90
C TRP A 76 8.52 -11.28 6.19
N PHE A 77 9.50 -12.08 6.65
CA PHE A 77 9.92 -13.30 5.96
C PHE A 77 9.30 -14.55 6.55
N LYS A 78 8.99 -14.57 7.85
CA LYS A 78 8.28 -15.71 8.44
C LYS A 78 6.85 -15.79 7.88
N PRO A 79 6.30 -17.02 7.74
CA PRO A 79 4.90 -17.21 7.43
C PRO A 79 4.00 -16.45 8.41
N VAL A 80 2.96 -15.82 7.88
CA VAL A 80 1.93 -15.18 8.67
C VAL A 80 1.25 -16.26 9.52
N PRO A 81 1.22 -16.11 10.86
CA PRO A 81 0.58 -17.10 11.73
C PRO A 81 -0.87 -17.33 11.32
N ASN A 82 -1.29 -18.59 11.28
CA ASN A 82 -2.66 -19.01 10.95
C ASN A 82 -3.14 -18.63 9.53
N TYR A 83 -2.23 -18.23 8.62
CA TYR A 83 -2.58 -18.03 7.21
C TYR A 83 -2.28 -19.32 6.40
N PRO A 84 -3.25 -19.85 5.62
CA PRO A 84 -3.02 -21.02 4.75
C PRO A 84 -1.86 -20.82 3.75
N GLY A 85 -1.30 -21.90 3.19
CA GLY A 85 -0.29 -21.78 2.14
C GLY A 85 1.08 -21.21 2.55
N ARG A 86 1.39 -21.10 3.86
CA ARG A 86 2.69 -20.62 4.40
C ARG A 86 3.15 -19.27 3.82
N ILE A 87 2.22 -18.35 3.63
CA ILE A 87 2.50 -17.05 3.00
C ILE A 87 3.25 -16.12 3.97
N SER A 88 4.33 -15.51 3.51
CA SER A 88 5.03 -14.43 4.21
C SER A 88 4.54 -13.07 3.74
N ARG A 89 4.69 -12.03 4.56
CA ARG A 89 4.25 -10.67 4.18
C ARG A 89 5.01 -10.14 2.98
N VAL A 90 6.30 -10.43 2.88
CA VAL A 90 7.08 -10.06 1.69
C VAL A 90 6.58 -10.79 0.44
N GLY A 91 6.28 -12.10 0.56
CA GLY A 91 5.77 -12.91 -0.54
C GLY A 91 4.43 -12.42 -1.04
N ALA A 92 3.59 -11.93 -0.11
CA ALA A 92 2.32 -11.32 -0.46
C ALA A 92 2.42 -9.90 -1.03
N GLY A 93 3.61 -9.33 -1.19
CA GLY A 93 3.76 -7.92 -1.58
C GLY A 93 3.42 -6.92 -0.46
N GLY A 94 3.32 -7.40 0.77
CA GLY A 94 2.97 -6.62 1.95
C GLY A 94 4.06 -5.70 2.48
N VAL A 95 5.30 -5.91 2.03
CA VAL A 95 6.42 -5.02 2.33
C VAL A 95 6.69 -4.14 1.11
N PRO A 96 6.59 -2.81 1.22
CA PRO A 96 6.87 -1.91 0.11
C PRO A 96 8.32 -2.01 -0.39
N PHE A 97 8.55 -1.77 -1.68
CA PHE A 97 9.88 -1.86 -2.31
C PHE A 97 10.95 -1.03 -1.61
N HIS A 98 10.64 0.22 -1.28
CA HIS A 98 11.58 1.11 -0.60
C HIS A 98 11.94 0.59 0.80
N SER A 99 11.02 -0.10 1.48
CA SER A 99 11.26 -0.65 2.82
C SER A 99 12.24 -1.82 2.72
N CYS A 100 12.09 -2.65 1.67
CA CYS A 100 13.08 -3.67 1.34
C CYS A 100 14.45 -3.06 1.03
N GLU A 101 14.52 -1.96 0.29
CA GLU A 101 15.78 -1.28 -0.02
C GLU A 101 16.47 -0.71 1.23
N LEU A 102 15.73 -0.02 2.09
CA LEU A 102 16.25 0.47 3.38
C LEU A 102 16.78 -0.66 4.25
N PHE A 103 16.06 -1.79 4.28
CA PHE A 103 16.48 -2.98 5.01
C PHE A 103 17.79 -3.55 4.47
N GLN A 104 17.94 -3.64 3.14
CA GLN A 104 19.18 -4.09 2.50
C GLN A 104 20.36 -3.15 2.79
N ARG A 105 20.10 -1.85 2.91
CA ARG A 105 21.10 -0.84 3.30
C ARG A 105 21.39 -0.79 4.80
N GLY A 106 20.76 -1.65 5.60
CA GLY A 106 20.96 -1.73 7.05
C GLY A 106 20.22 -0.67 7.87
N MET A 107 19.32 0.11 7.25
CA MET A 107 18.45 1.08 7.92
C MET A 107 17.15 0.41 8.39
N CYS A 108 17.28 -0.70 9.11
CA CYS A 108 16.19 -1.61 9.47
C CYS A 108 15.09 -0.95 10.32
N ARG A 109 15.41 0.01 11.19
CA ARG A 109 14.41 0.73 11.99
C ARG A 109 13.51 1.60 11.13
N LEU A 110 14.08 2.35 10.19
CA LEU A 110 13.30 3.15 9.24
C LEU A 110 12.47 2.24 8.34
N ALA A 111 13.10 1.16 7.84
CA ALA A 111 12.44 0.15 7.03
C ALA A 111 11.21 -0.46 7.73
N TYR A 112 11.34 -0.82 9.03
CA TYR A 112 10.24 -1.33 9.84
C TYR A 112 9.13 -0.30 10.03
N ALA A 113 9.47 0.92 10.44
CA ALA A 113 8.50 1.98 10.69
C ALA A 113 7.69 2.30 9.42
N GLU A 114 8.36 2.31 8.28
CA GLU A 114 7.75 2.59 7.00
C GLU A 114 6.80 1.48 6.57
N ALA A 115 7.26 0.22 6.49
CA ALA A 115 6.40 -0.92 6.16
C ALA A 115 5.18 -1.01 7.10
N PHE A 116 5.39 -0.82 8.41
CA PHE A 116 4.33 -0.87 9.39
C PHE A 116 3.31 0.26 9.20
N SER A 117 3.75 1.47 8.86
CA SER A 117 2.85 2.60 8.59
C SER A 117 2.10 2.49 7.26
N GLU A 118 2.63 1.72 6.30
CA GLU A 118 2.02 1.45 4.99
C GLU A 118 1.07 0.26 5.00
N ARG A 119 0.99 -0.52 6.09
CA ARG A 119 0.18 -1.75 6.18
C ARG A 119 -1.32 -1.53 5.98
N GLU A 120 -1.81 -0.31 6.19
CA GLU A 120 -3.22 0.08 6.03
C GLU A 120 -3.44 0.93 4.76
N ARG A 121 -2.43 1.06 3.88
CA ARG A 121 -2.52 1.90 2.68
C ARG A 121 -3.64 1.45 1.71
N ALA A 122 -4.32 2.42 1.12
CA ALA A 122 -5.46 2.26 0.22
C ALA A 122 -5.18 2.64 -1.25
N TRP A 123 -3.91 2.63 -1.67
CA TRP A 123 -3.54 2.99 -3.04
C TRP A 123 -2.25 2.28 -3.42
N ILE A 124 -2.09 1.89 -4.68
CA ILE A 124 -0.95 1.12 -5.20
C ILE A 124 -0.20 1.92 -6.27
N THR A 125 1.11 1.74 -6.37
CA THR A 125 1.91 2.31 -7.48
C THR A 125 1.87 1.39 -8.71
N THR A 126 2.19 1.90 -9.90
CA THR A 126 2.36 1.05 -11.10
C THR A 126 3.40 -0.04 -10.86
N ALA A 127 4.50 0.30 -10.20
CA ALA A 127 5.55 -0.64 -9.86
C ALA A 127 5.04 -1.74 -8.92
N GLU A 128 4.28 -1.39 -7.88
CA GLU A 128 3.70 -2.40 -7.00
C GLU A 128 2.62 -3.24 -7.65
N LEU A 129 1.87 -2.69 -8.62
CA LEU A 129 0.88 -3.43 -9.38
C LEU A 129 1.53 -4.44 -10.33
N CYS A 130 2.57 -4.01 -11.05
CA CYS A 130 3.15 -4.75 -12.18
C CYS A 130 4.41 -5.55 -11.82
N GLU A 131 5.22 -5.09 -10.87
CA GLU A 131 6.54 -5.66 -10.59
C GLU A 131 6.53 -6.64 -9.41
N GLY A 132 7.24 -7.75 -9.60
CA GLY A 132 7.56 -8.68 -8.52
C GLY A 132 8.49 -8.04 -7.50
N VAL A 133 8.40 -8.50 -6.24
CA VAL A 133 9.25 -8.00 -5.16
C VAL A 133 10.70 -8.40 -5.40
N TYR A 134 11.64 -7.46 -5.23
CA TYR A 134 13.08 -7.75 -5.15
C TYR A 134 13.49 -7.90 -3.69
N VAL A 135 13.50 -9.13 -3.16
CA VAL A 135 14.18 -9.36 -1.88
C VAL A 135 15.16 -10.50 -1.98
N LYS A 136 16.38 -10.22 -1.49
CA LYS A 136 17.35 -11.26 -1.20
C LYS A 136 16.83 -12.07 -0.01
N ASP A 137 16.47 -13.32 -0.23
CA ASP A 137 16.16 -14.25 0.84
C ASP A 137 17.40 -14.30 1.76
N LEU A 138 17.21 -13.95 3.04
CA LEU A 138 18.32 -13.89 3.99
C LEU A 138 18.78 -15.28 4.46
N THR A 139 17.94 -16.29 4.27
CA THR A 139 18.22 -17.69 4.61
C THR A 139 19.04 -18.35 3.52
N THR A 140 18.65 -18.15 2.26
CA THR A 140 19.30 -18.79 1.10
C THR A 140 20.32 -17.89 0.42
N GLY A 141 20.23 -16.57 0.61
CA GLY A 141 21.04 -15.59 -0.09
C GLY A 141 20.60 -15.33 -1.54
N GLU A 142 19.55 -15.99 -2.02
CA GLU A 142 19.08 -15.86 -3.40
C GLU A 142 18.23 -14.61 -3.59
N LEU A 143 18.38 -13.96 -4.74
CA LEU A 143 17.51 -12.86 -5.14
C LEU A 143 16.18 -13.44 -5.61
N ILE A 144 15.12 -13.26 -4.82
CA ILE A 144 13.77 -13.57 -5.29
C ILE A 144 13.45 -12.47 -6.30
N ARG A 145 13.54 -12.80 -7.60
CA ARG A 145 13.06 -11.96 -8.70
C ARG A 145 11.90 -12.70 -9.33
N ASN A 146 10.71 -12.12 -9.30
CA ASN A 146 9.69 -12.57 -10.22
C ASN A 146 9.97 -11.89 -11.56
N ARG A 147 10.62 -12.61 -12.48
CA ARG A 147 10.99 -12.09 -13.80
C ARG A 147 9.74 -11.72 -14.60
N ASP A 148 8.64 -12.38 -14.29
CA ASP A 148 7.37 -12.33 -15.01
C ASP A 148 6.38 -11.32 -14.40
N GLY A 149 6.83 -10.44 -13.49
CA GLY A 149 5.98 -9.43 -12.87
C GLY A 149 5.30 -9.91 -11.58
N ARG A 150 4.40 -9.09 -11.01
CA ARG A 150 3.62 -9.50 -9.84
C ARG A 150 2.49 -10.41 -10.29
N ARG A 151 2.42 -11.57 -9.65
CA ARG A 151 1.27 -12.48 -9.79
C ARG A 151 0.12 -12.00 -8.92
N TRP A 152 -1.07 -12.09 -9.48
CA TRP A 152 -2.34 -11.84 -8.84
C TRP A 152 -3.21 -13.08 -8.98
N TRP A 153 -4.07 -13.32 -8.01
CA TRP A 153 -4.97 -14.47 -7.97
C TRP A 153 -6.39 -13.97 -7.98
N PHE A 154 -7.10 -14.26 -9.06
CA PHE A 154 -8.42 -13.78 -9.37
C PHE A 154 -9.49 -14.84 -9.04
N ARG A 155 -10.63 -14.38 -8.54
CA ARG A 155 -11.90 -15.10 -8.56
C ARG A 155 -13.09 -14.16 -8.77
N PHE A 156 -14.19 -14.72 -9.24
CA PHE A 156 -15.50 -14.09 -9.18
C PHE A 156 -16.09 -14.19 -7.76
N LYS A 157 -16.98 -13.26 -7.45
CA LYS A 157 -17.81 -13.25 -6.25
C LYS A 157 -19.17 -13.86 -6.55
N GLU A 158 -19.92 -14.20 -5.50
CA GLU A 158 -21.27 -14.71 -5.58
C GLU A 158 -22.17 -13.79 -6.42
N ASP A 159 -22.07 -12.48 -6.18
CA ASP A 159 -22.79 -11.42 -6.88
C ASP A 159 -22.50 -11.32 -8.39
N ALA A 160 -21.46 -11.99 -8.90
CA ALA A 160 -21.21 -12.08 -10.34
C ALA A 160 -22.31 -12.89 -11.04
N GLY A 161 -22.91 -13.87 -10.35
CA GLY A 161 -23.93 -14.78 -10.90
C GLY A 161 -23.36 -16.16 -11.27
N GLU A 162 -24.25 -17.15 -11.34
CA GLU A 162 -23.91 -18.57 -11.52
C GLU A 162 -23.09 -18.82 -12.79
N ASP A 163 -23.47 -18.20 -13.92
CA ASP A 163 -22.75 -18.35 -15.20
C ASP A 163 -21.25 -18.00 -15.09
N TRP A 164 -20.89 -16.98 -14.30
CA TRP A 164 -19.50 -16.60 -14.09
C TRP A 164 -18.78 -17.48 -13.07
N GLN A 165 -19.51 -17.98 -12.07
CA GLN A 165 -18.97 -18.92 -11.09
C GLN A 165 -18.62 -20.27 -11.73
N ASP A 166 -19.41 -20.71 -12.71
CA ASP A 166 -19.16 -21.97 -13.44
C ASP A 166 -17.84 -21.93 -14.24
N TRP A 167 -17.38 -20.74 -14.62
CA TRP A 167 -16.12 -20.52 -15.36
C TRP A 167 -14.91 -20.31 -14.44
N ASP A 168 -15.14 -20.28 -13.12
CA ASP A 168 -14.12 -20.01 -12.13
C ASP A 168 -13.71 -21.30 -11.42
N GLY A 169 -12.51 -21.78 -11.75
CA GLY A 169 -11.92 -22.96 -11.11
C GLY A 169 -11.84 -22.85 -9.57
N TRP A 170 -11.84 -21.65 -9.01
CA TRP A 170 -11.94 -21.48 -7.56
C TRP A 170 -13.31 -21.92 -7.02
N TRP A 171 -14.41 -21.54 -7.69
CA TRP A 171 -15.76 -21.97 -7.32
C TRP A 171 -15.93 -23.48 -7.53
N ALA A 172 -15.35 -24.04 -8.58
CA ALA A 172 -15.30 -25.49 -8.80
C ALA A 172 -14.45 -26.26 -7.76
N GLY A 173 -13.65 -25.55 -6.95
CA GLY A 173 -12.79 -26.14 -5.92
C GLY A 173 -11.48 -26.71 -6.47
N GLU A 174 -11.07 -26.27 -7.65
CA GLU A 174 -9.92 -26.78 -8.42
C GLU A 174 -8.59 -26.09 -8.03
N GLY A 175 -8.60 -25.02 -7.23
CA GLY A 175 -7.36 -24.37 -6.80
C GLY A 175 -7.49 -23.04 -6.08
N HIS A 176 -6.46 -22.20 -6.25
CA HIS A 176 -6.22 -20.92 -5.57
C HIS A 176 -6.72 -19.70 -6.35
N GLY A 177 -7.65 -19.89 -7.29
CA GLY A 177 -8.08 -18.86 -8.26
C GLY A 177 -7.17 -18.78 -9.48
N ARG A 178 -7.65 -18.06 -10.50
CA ARG A 178 -6.95 -17.89 -11.79
C ARG A 178 -5.81 -16.90 -11.64
N GLU A 179 -4.63 -17.25 -12.15
CA GLU A 179 -3.48 -16.36 -12.09
C GLU A 179 -3.56 -15.25 -13.17
N SER A 180 -3.26 -14.02 -12.79
CA SER A 180 -3.14 -12.88 -13.68
C SER A 180 -1.88 -12.03 -13.40
N ILE A 181 -1.40 -11.33 -14.43
CA ILE A 181 -0.21 -10.48 -14.38
C ILE A 181 -0.58 -9.14 -15.02
N PHE A 182 -0.41 -8.05 -14.27
CA PHE A 182 -0.57 -6.69 -14.77
C PHE A 182 0.73 -6.21 -15.40
N CYS A 183 0.67 -5.84 -16.68
CA CYS A 183 1.80 -5.34 -17.44
C CYS A 183 1.83 -3.81 -17.43
N ARG A 184 3.03 -3.22 -17.49
CA ARG A 184 3.22 -1.77 -17.49
C ARG A 184 2.64 -1.06 -18.72
N ASP A 185 2.41 -1.79 -19.82
CA ASP A 185 1.80 -1.29 -21.04
C ASP A 185 0.27 -1.18 -20.95
N GLY A 186 -0.30 -1.48 -19.77
CA GLY A 186 -1.73 -1.43 -19.54
C GLY A 186 -2.46 -2.71 -19.91
N THR A 187 -1.76 -3.81 -20.24
CA THR A 187 -2.37 -5.12 -20.47
C THR A 187 -2.41 -5.97 -19.20
N VAL A 188 -3.34 -6.92 -19.14
CA VAL A 188 -3.41 -7.96 -18.11
C VAL A 188 -3.36 -9.30 -18.83
N ALA A 189 -2.31 -10.08 -18.54
CA ALA A 189 -2.16 -11.43 -19.07
C ALA A 189 -2.69 -12.44 -18.05
N SER A 190 -3.57 -13.34 -18.47
CA SER A 190 -3.86 -14.57 -17.73
C SER A 190 -2.77 -15.60 -18.01
N ASN A 191 -2.43 -16.44 -17.01
CA ASN A 191 -1.45 -17.51 -17.22
C ASN A 191 -1.99 -18.48 -18.29
N LEU A 192 -1.31 -18.55 -19.44
CA LEU A 192 -1.71 -19.34 -20.62
C LEU A 192 -1.69 -20.85 -20.38
N ASN A 193 -1.04 -21.32 -19.31
CA ASN A 193 -0.91 -22.76 -19.05
C ASN A 193 -2.22 -23.41 -18.58
N ASP A 194 -3.22 -22.60 -18.19
CA ASP A 194 -4.53 -23.08 -17.71
C ASP A 194 -5.61 -23.02 -18.80
N LEU A 195 -5.27 -22.60 -20.02
CA LEU A 195 -6.22 -22.58 -21.14
C LEU A 195 -6.21 -23.95 -21.82
N GLU A 196 -7.40 -24.51 -22.06
CA GLU A 196 -7.54 -25.61 -23.01
C GLU A 196 -7.03 -25.16 -24.39
N GLU A 197 -6.55 -26.09 -25.23
CA GLU A 197 -5.89 -25.77 -26.51
C GLU A 197 -6.74 -24.87 -27.45
N ASP A 198 -8.05 -24.77 -27.20
CA ASP A 198 -9.02 -24.01 -27.99
C ASP A 198 -9.52 -22.71 -27.31
N GLU A 199 -9.09 -22.37 -26.08
CA GLU A 199 -9.50 -21.14 -25.40
C GLU A 199 -8.55 -19.97 -25.72
N GLU A 200 -9.07 -18.91 -26.36
CA GLU A 200 -8.32 -17.68 -26.50
C GLU A 200 -8.14 -17.01 -25.12
N PRO A 201 -6.92 -16.61 -24.74
CA PRO A 201 -6.69 -15.87 -23.51
C PRO A 201 -7.54 -14.61 -23.52
N MET A 202 -8.36 -14.42 -22.49
CA MET A 202 -9.04 -13.16 -22.28
C MET A 202 -8.01 -12.06 -21.98
N SER A 203 -7.55 -11.38 -23.04
CA SER A 203 -6.71 -10.19 -22.93
C SER A 203 -7.57 -9.05 -22.39
N HIS A 204 -7.17 -8.56 -21.21
CA HIS A 204 -7.77 -7.37 -20.63
C HIS A 204 -6.78 -6.23 -20.66
N ARG A 205 -7.31 -5.01 -20.62
CA ARG A 205 -6.55 -3.80 -20.33
C ARG A 205 -6.91 -3.25 -18.96
N TRP A 206 -6.00 -2.46 -18.40
CA TRP A 206 -6.17 -1.81 -17.12
C TRP A 206 -5.67 -0.36 -17.15
N GLY A 207 -6.23 0.45 -16.24
CA GLY A 207 -5.79 1.82 -16.01
C GLY A 207 -6.23 2.32 -14.64
N PHE A 208 -5.54 3.34 -14.12
CA PHE A 208 -5.98 4.00 -12.88
C PHE A 208 -7.24 4.82 -13.11
N ALA A 209 -8.22 4.62 -12.24
CA ALA A 209 -9.46 5.37 -12.23
C ALA A 209 -9.46 6.41 -11.10
N ARG A 210 -10.29 7.45 -11.26
CA ARG A 210 -10.71 8.31 -10.16
C ARG A 210 -11.56 7.46 -9.22
N ASP A 211 -11.39 7.64 -7.91
CA ASP A 211 -12.30 7.03 -6.94
C ASP A 211 -13.64 7.75 -6.99
N ILE A 212 -14.55 7.23 -7.81
CA ILE A 212 -15.89 7.79 -7.95
C ILE A 212 -16.67 7.70 -6.64
N TYR A 213 -16.31 6.79 -5.72
CA TYR A 213 -16.97 6.64 -4.43
C TYR A 213 -16.48 7.65 -3.39
N GLU A 214 -15.26 8.18 -3.54
CA GLU A 214 -14.81 9.33 -2.76
C GLU A 214 -15.45 10.64 -3.27
N ILE A 215 -15.59 10.77 -4.59
CA ILE A 215 -16.33 11.86 -5.24
C ILE A 215 -17.79 11.82 -4.81
N ASP A 216 -18.46 10.66 -4.88
CA ASP A 216 -19.84 10.48 -4.44
C ASP A 216 -20.01 10.74 -2.94
N ALA A 217 -19.01 10.44 -2.10
CA ALA A 217 -19.07 10.80 -0.68
C ALA A 217 -18.89 12.31 -0.44
N GLU A 218 -18.17 13.03 -1.30
CA GLU A 218 -18.01 14.49 -1.26
C GLU A 218 -19.23 15.20 -1.85
N MET A 219 -19.68 14.77 -3.02
CA MET A 219 -20.92 15.15 -3.66
C MET A 219 -22.10 14.87 -2.72
N ALA A 220 -22.28 13.66 -2.18
CA ALA A 220 -23.35 13.37 -1.23
C ALA A 220 -23.24 14.22 0.04
N ARG A 221 -22.03 14.63 0.47
CA ARG A 221 -21.88 15.60 1.56
C ARG A 221 -22.31 17.00 1.12
N GLU A 222 -22.01 17.41 -0.09
CA GLU A 222 -22.41 18.70 -0.66
C GLU A 222 -23.91 18.77 -0.89
N GLY A 223 -24.48 17.81 -1.61
CA GLY A 223 -25.93 17.62 -1.75
C GLY A 223 -26.63 17.52 -0.39
N TRP A 224 -26.08 16.78 0.59
CA TRP A 224 -26.63 16.72 1.95
C TRP A 224 -26.54 18.05 2.71
N ARG A 225 -25.47 18.83 2.49
CA ARG A 225 -25.37 20.19 3.05
C ARG A 225 -26.51 21.04 2.52
N HIS A 226 -26.78 21.03 1.21
CA HIS A 226 -27.88 21.80 0.62
C HIS A 226 -29.25 21.26 1.05
N CYS A 227 -29.45 19.93 1.11
CA CYS A 227 -30.70 19.31 1.55
C CYS A 227 -31.05 19.59 3.02
N CYS A 228 -30.05 19.71 3.89
CA CYS A 228 -30.27 19.98 5.32
C CYS A 228 -30.53 21.45 5.63
N LEU A 229 -30.31 22.36 4.67
CA LEU A 229 -30.63 23.77 4.85
C LEU A 229 -32.14 24.02 4.65
N PRO A 230 -32.75 24.94 5.42
CA PRO A 230 -34.11 25.39 5.16
C PRO A 230 -34.28 25.87 3.72
N LEU A 231 -35.46 25.69 3.13
CA LEU A 231 -35.78 26.18 1.77
C LEU A 231 -35.53 27.69 1.61
N SER A 232 -35.58 28.46 2.70
CA SER A 232 -35.32 29.91 2.70
C SER A 232 -33.86 30.29 2.94
N ASP A 233 -32.95 29.33 3.14
CA ASP A 233 -31.52 29.65 3.40
C ASP A 233 -30.83 30.00 2.09
N PRO A 234 -30.23 31.20 1.95
CA PRO A 234 -29.63 31.66 0.69
C PRO A 234 -28.36 30.88 0.28
N ARG A 235 -27.87 29.96 1.13
CA ARG A 235 -26.74 29.06 0.82
C ARG A 235 -27.21 27.70 0.29
N ARG A 236 -28.52 27.45 0.27
CA ARG A 236 -29.11 26.27 -0.34
C ARG A 236 -29.05 26.41 -1.86
N ASP A 237 -28.62 25.36 -2.52
CA ASP A 237 -28.55 25.28 -3.99
C ASP A 237 -29.53 24.18 -4.41
N ASP A 238 -30.71 24.58 -4.89
CA ASP A 238 -31.79 23.64 -5.20
C ASP A 238 -31.50 22.80 -6.45
N LEU A 239 -30.68 23.29 -7.40
CA LEU A 239 -30.26 22.52 -8.55
C LEU A 239 -29.42 21.32 -8.11
N LYS A 240 -28.54 21.53 -7.12
CA LYS A 240 -27.79 20.43 -6.48
C LYS A 240 -28.65 19.52 -5.61
N VAL A 241 -29.85 19.91 -5.20
CA VAL A 241 -30.76 18.98 -4.51
C VAL A 241 -31.47 18.10 -5.53
N GLU A 242 -31.96 18.71 -6.61
CA GLU A 242 -32.65 18.04 -7.71
C GLU A 242 -31.76 17.02 -8.42
N GLU A 243 -30.53 17.39 -8.77
CA GLU A 243 -29.54 16.49 -9.38
C GLU A 243 -29.31 15.21 -8.54
N PHE A 244 -29.33 15.33 -7.21
CA PHE A 244 -29.15 14.20 -6.30
C PHE A 244 -30.41 13.35 -6.13
N GLU A 245 -31.59 13.97 -6.20
CA GLU A 245 -32.86 13.25 -6.27
C GLU A 245 -32.90 12.39 -7.55
N GLU A 246 -32.49 12.95 -8.69
CA GLU A 246 -32.44 12.24 -9.97
C GLU A 246 -31.42 11.09 -9.98
N GLN A 247 -30.25 11.29 -9.37
CA GLN A 247 -29.24 10.25 -9.20
C GLN A 247 -29.67 9.15 -8.20
N GLY A 248 -30.77 9.36 -7.47
CA GLY A 248 -31.37 8.37 -6.57
C GLY A 248 -30.72 8.31 -5.18
N TYR A 249 -29.95 9.33 -4.81
CA TYR A 249 -29.29 9.38 -3.49
C TYR A 249 -30.28 9.45 -2.33
N PHE A 250 -31.45 10.04 -2.56
CA PHE A 250 -32.51 10.17 -1.55
C PHE A 250 -33.58 9.08 -1.63
N SER A 251 -33.55 8.21 -2.65
CA SER A 251 -34.60 7.20 -2.85
C SER A 251 -34.62 6.10 -1.78
N LYS A 252 -33.55 5.98 -0.97
CA LYS A 252 -33.47 5.08 0.20
C LYS A 252 -33.81 5.77 1.52
N LEU A 253 -34.00 7.09 1.54
CA LEU A 253 -34.49 7.77 2.72
C LEU A 253 -36.00 7.58 2.74
N GLU A 254 -36.49 6.77 3.68
CA GLU A 254 -37.93 6.74 3.95
C GLU A 254 -38.44 8.19 4.03
N PRO A 255 -39.60 8.50 3.41
CA PRO A 255 -40.12 9.85 3.33
C PRO A 255 -40.13 10.43 4.74
N ARG A 256 -39.21 11.38 4.98
CA ARG A 256 -39.10 12.04 6.27
C ARG A 256 -40.40 12.80 6.49
N VAL A 257 -41.26 12.23 7.30
CA VAL A 257 -42.20 13.00 8.11
C VAL A 257 -41.31 14.01 8.86
N MET A 258 -41.48 15.28 8.52
CA MET A 258 -40.86 16.41 9.20
C MET A 258 -41.43 16.48 10.63
N VAL A 259 -40.96 15.60 11.52
CA VAL A 259 -41.33 15.63 12.94
C VAL A 259 -40.48 16.70 13.62
N GLY A 260 -41.15 17.68 14.23
CA GLY A 260 -40.55 18.80 14.93
C GLY A 260 -39.65 18.42 16.12
N PRO A 261 -39.12 19.41 16.84
CA PRO A 261 -38.10 19.22 17.88
C PRO A 261 -38.70 18.52 19.10
N GLY A 262 -38.67 17.19 19.10
CA GLY A 262 -39.20 16.35 20.17
C GLY A 262 -38.56 14.97 20.19
N VAL A 263 -37.48 14.83 20.97
CA VAL A 263 -36.99 13.61 21.62
C VAL A 263 -37.07 12.31 20.80
N TYR A 264 -36.03 12.00 20.03
CA TYR A 264 -35.76 10.62 19.59
C TYR A 264 -34.78 9.94 20.53
N LYS A 265 -35.29 9.04 21.40
CA LYS A 265 -34.49 7.94 21.94
C LYS A 265 -34.30 6.92 20.81
N LYS A 266 -33.14 6.99 20.16
CA LYS A 266 -32.75 6.03 19.12
C LYS A 266 -32.64 4.63 19.75
N GLN A 267 -33.53 3.70 19.39
CA GLN A 267 -33.28 2.29 19.61
C GLN A 267 -32.00 1.92 18.85
N ARG A 268 -30.98 1.47 19.59
CA ARG A 268 -29.76 0.92 19.02
C ARG A 268 -30.10 -0.45 18.44
N GLY A 269 -30.49 -0.49 17.17
CA GLY A 269 -30.35 -1.71 16.36
C GLY A 269 -28.90 -2.18 16.44
N ALA A 270 -28.71 -3.50 16.53
CA ALA A 270 -27.40 -4.13 16.63
C ALA A 270 -26.46 -3.51 15.57
N ARG A 271 -25.43 -2.82 16.04
CA ARG A 271 -24.42 -2.28 15.14
C ARG A 271 -23.70 -3.48 14.54
N SER A 272 -23.70 -3.60 13.22
CA SER A 272 -22.69 -4.41 12.54
C SER A 272 -21.32 -4.01 13.11
N PRO A 273 -20.50 -4.97 13.58
CA PRO A 273 -19.29 -4.70 14.34
C PRO A 273 -18.20 -4.02 13.52
N HIS A 274 -18.35 -3.90 12.20
CA HIS A 274 -17.28 -3.42 11.33
C HIS A 274 -17.65 -2.05 10.75
N LYS A 275 -16.91 -1.03 11.19
CA LYS A 275 -17.12 0.37 10.80
C LYS A 275 -16.29 0.69 9.55
N PRO A 276 -16.88 0.77 8.34
CA PRO A 276 -16.23 1.37 7.17
C PRO A 276 -15.82 2.85 7.38
N LYS A 277 -16.30 3.48 8.46
CA LYS A 277 -16.01 4.89 8.81
C LYS A 277 -14.56 5.21 9.17
N LYS A 278 -13.74 4.23 9.57
CA LYS A 278 -12.34 4.49 9.95
C LYS A 278 -11.47 4.72 8.70
N TYR A 279 -11.67 3.91 7.66
CA TYR A 279 -10.85 3.94 6.45
C TYR A 279 -11.11 5.19 5.60
N ALA A 280 -12.39 5.55 5.44
CA ALA A 280 -12.74 6.80 4.77
C ALA A 280 -12.15 8.03 5.50
N LYS A 281 -11.88 7.95 6.81
CA LYS A 281 -11.22 9.03 7.57
C LYS A 281 -9.71 9.08 7.31
N GLU A 282 -9.06 7.94 7.05
CA GLU A 282 -7.63 7.82 6.75
C GLU A 282 -7.32 8.27 5.31
N ILE A 283 -8.19 7.93 4.34
CA ILE A 283 -8.13 8.49 2.97
C ILE A 283 -8.33 10.03 3.03
N ARG A 284 -9.34 10.50 3.76
CA ARG A 284 -9.58 11.94 4.03
C ARG A 284 -8.41 12.67 4.69
N ALA A 285 -7.67 12.03 5.59
CA ALA A 285 -6.50 12.62 6.24
C ALA A 285 -5.31 12.73 5.27
N ALA A 286 -5.20 11.81 4.30
CA ALA A 286 -4.20 11.86 3.23
C ALA A 286 -4.52 12.93 2.16
N GLY A 287 -5.80 13.25 1.92
CA GLY A 287 -6.26 14.28 0.99
C GLY A 287 -6.26 15.73 1.52
N GLY A 288 -5.96 15.95 2.81
CA GLY A 288 -6.04 17.28 3.45
C GLY A 288 -5.14 18.38 2.87
N ASN A 289 -4.21 18.04 1.97
CA ASN A 289 -3.29 18.98 1.31
C ASN A 289 -3.63 19.25 -0.17
N GLY A 290 -4.87 18.99 -0.62
CA GLY A 290 -5.31 19.43 -1.95
C GLY A 290 -4.88 18.53 -3.13
N THR A 291 -4.47 17.28 -2.87
CA THR A 291 -4.32 16.30 -3.94
C THR A 291 -5.67 15.66 -4.24
N GLN A 292 -6.47 16.29 -5.09
CA GLN A 292 -7.80 15.81 -5.54
C GLN A 292 -7.77 14.46 -6.30
N PHE A 293 -6.59 13.85 -6.49
CA PHE A 293 -6.44 12.58 -7.19
C PHE A 293 -5.56 11.63 -6.37
N HIS A 294 -6.15 10.55 -5.88
CA HIS A 294 -5.41 9.44 -5.29
C HIS A 294 -5.09 8.42 -6.38
N VAL A 295 -4.15 8.75 -7.29
CA VAL A 295 -3.70 7.78 -8.30
C VAL A 295 -3.33 6.46 -7.61
N GLY A 296 -3.94 5.37 -8.07
CA GLY A 296 -3.72 4.05 -7.50
C GLY A 296 -4.74 3.55 -6.48
N CYS A 297 -5.79 4.31 -6.15
CA CYS A 297 -6.85 3.83 -5.25
C CYS A 297 -7.92 2.97 -5.94
N ALA A 298 -8.15 3.23 -7.23
CA ALA A 298 -9.10 2.50 -8.06
C ALA A 298 -8.45 2.13 -9.40
N LEU A 299 -8.86 0.99 -9.93
CA LEU A 299 -8.46 0.46 -11.23
C LEU A 299 -9.71 0.18 -12.06
N LYS A 300 -9.69 0.57 -13.33
CA LYS A 300 -10.67 0.10 -14.31
C LYS A 300 -10.04 -1.03 -15.11
N LEU A 301 -10.80 -2.08 -15.36
CA LEU A 301 -10.46 -3.15 -16.29
C LEU A 301 -11.46 -3.11 -17.45
N TRP A 302 -11.03 -3.50 -18.64
CA TRP A 302 -11.88 -3.62 -19.83
C TRP A 302 -11.27 -4.61 -20.82
N PRO A 303 -12.06 -5.24 -21.70
CA PRO A 303 -11.55 -6.19 -22.70
C PRO A 303 -10.65 -5.48 -23.74
N ASP A 304 -9.68 -6.21 -24.28
CA ASP A 304 -8.82 -5.75 -25.38
C ASP A 304 -9.56 -5.89 -26.71
N THR A 305 -10.45 -4.95 -27.02
CA THR A 305 -11.12 -4.88 -28.33
C THR A 305 -10.31 -4.03 -29.31
N ASP A 306 -10.32 -4.40 -30.59
CA ASP A 306 -9.59 -3.72 -31.67
C ASP A 306 -9.75 -2.19 -31.64
N LEU A 307 -8.65 -1.50 -31.98
CA LEU A 307 -8.39 -0.09 -31.68
C LEU A 307 -9.36 0.94 -32.28
N ASP A 308 -10.34 0.53 -33.07
CA ASP A 308 -11.34 1.42 -33.69
C ASP A 308 -12.67 1.46 -32.92
N HIS A 309 -12.83 0.63 -31.88
CA HIS A 309 -14.08 0.52 -31.11
C HIS A 309 -13.91 0.68 -29.60
N TRP A 310 -12.87 1.39 -29.11
CA TRP A 310 -12.69 1.74 -27.67
C TRP A 310 -13.91 2.42 -27.02
N ARG A 311 -14.96 2.73 -27.80
CA ARG A 311 -16.26 3.25 -27.38
C ARG A 311 -17.36 2.20 -27.26
N ASP A 312 -17.10 0.91 -27.25
CA ASP A 312 -18.08 -0.15 -26.92
C ASP A 312 -17.47 -1.07 -25.85
N ARG A 313 -18.14 -1.67 -24.87
CA ARG A 313 -19.48 -1.56 -24.25
C ARG A 313 -19.45 -2.14 -22.82
N GLU A 314 -18.28 -2.54 -22.31
CA GLU A 314 -18.15 -3.49 -21.20
C GLU A 314 -17.07 -3.02 -20.22
N SER A 315 -17.24 -1.80 -19.72
CA SER A 315 -16.39 -1.36 -18.61
C SER A 315 -16.86 -2.09 -17.35
N TYR A 316 -16.03 -2.98 -16.81
CA TYR A 316 -16.34 -3.65 -15.54
C TYR A 316 -16.40 -2.62 -14.41
N PRO A 317 -17.15 -2.90 -13.32
CA PRO A 317 -17.10 -2.12 -12.10
C PRO A 317 -15.65 -1.92 -11.64
N GLN A 318 -15.34 -0.73 -11.15
CA GLN A 318 -14.00 -0.37 -10.73
C GLN A 318 -13.54 -1.29 -9.59
N CYS A 319 -12.30 -1.76 -9.70
CA CYS A 319 -11.64 -2.48 -8.63
C CYS A 319 -11.02 -1.46 -7.66
N VAL A 320 -11.40 -1.55 -6.39
CA VAL A 320 -10.82 -0.73 -5.34
C VAL A 320 -9.64 -1.44 -4.69
N VAL A 321 -8.58 -0.68 -4.44
CA VAL A 321 -7.31 -1.16 -3.90
C VAL A 321 -7.30 -1.03 -2.38
N ARG A 322 -6.93 -2.11 -1.67
CA ARG A 322 -6.65 -2.05 -0.23
C ARG A 322 -5.57 -3.02 0.21
N ARG A 323 -5.08 -2.83 1.42
CA ARG A 323 -4.19 -3.77 2.11
C ARG A 323 -4.98 -4.79 2.92
N HIS A 324 -4.49 -6.02 2.94
CA HIS A 324 -5.00 -7.09 3.81
C HIS A 324 -4.43 -6.96 5.23
N PRO A 325 -5.25 -7.05 6.29
CA PRO A 325 -4.82 -6.71 7.65
C PRO A 325 -3.70 -7.61 8.19
N GLU A 326 -3.66 -8.89 7.82
CA GLU A 326 -2.69 -9.84 8.38
C GLU A 326 -1.42 -9.97 7.52
N THR A 327 -1.60 -10.25 6.24
CA THR A 327 -0.52 -10.46 5.25
C THR A 327 0.10 -9.16 4.76
N TRP A 328 -0.63 -8.05 4.92
CA TRP A 328 -0.33 -6.75 4.31
C TRP A 328 -0.30 -6.78 2.78
N GLY A 329 -0.63 -7.89 2.13
CA GLY A 329 -0.70 -7.95 0.68
C GLY A 329 -1.79 -7.03 0.12
N TRP A 330 -1.82 -6.89 -1.20
CA TRP A 330 -2.82 -6.11 -1.92
C TRP A 330 -4.07 -6.91 -2.26
N ILE A 331 -5.21 -6.26 -2.08
CA ILE A 331 -6.51 -6.72 -2.54
C ILE A 331 -7.02 -5.72 -3.57
N LEU A 332 -7.47 -6.24 -4.71
CA LEU A 332 -8.31 -5.54 -5.66
C LEU A 332 -9.70 -6.16 -5.55
N GLU A 333 -10.72 -5.37 -5.29
CA GLU A 333 -12.09 -5.88 -5.20
C GLU A 333 -13.06 -4.95 -5.92
N SER A 334 -13.95 -5.53 -6.70
CA SER A 334 -15.17 -4.90 -7.20
C SER A 334 -16.39 -5.63 -6.61
N CYS A 335 -17.60 -5.28 -7.02
CA CYS A 335 -18.81 -6.01 -6.66
C CYS A 335 -18.85 -7.43 -7.23
N TRP A 336 -18.07 -7.72 -8.26
CA TRP A 336 -18.10 -9.03 -8.94
C TRP A 336 -16.81 -9.81 -8.84
N THR A 337 -15.70 -9.17 -8.52
CA THR A 337 -14.38 -9.79 -8.59
C THR A 337 -13.53 -9.51 -7.38
N LEU A 338 -12.69 -10.46 -7.02
CA LEU A 338 -11.67 -10.35 -5.99
C LEU A 338 -10.32 -10.77 -6.59
N GLN A 339 -9.28 -9.97 -6.37
CA GLN A 339 -7.90 -10.35 -6.66
C GLN A 339 -7.00 -10.10 -5.47
N THR A 340 -6.12 -11.06 -5.18
CA THR A 340 -5.09 -10.95 -4.13
C THR A 340 -3.70 -10.96 -4.76
N SER A 341 -2.73 -10.26 -4.18
CA SER A 341 -1.32 -10.32 -4.61
C SER A 341 -0.53 -11.49 -4.00
N TRP A 342 -1.23 -12.52 -3.53
CA TRP A 342 -0.72 -13.79 -3.03
C TRP A 342 -1.75 -14.89 -3.33
N PRO A 343 -1.36 -16.18 -3.32
CA PRO A 343 -2.29 -17.28 -3.59
C PRO A 343 -3.52 -17.20 -2.69
N MET A 344 -4.70 -17.10 -3.31
CA MET A 344 -5.95 -17.10 -2.56
C MET A 344 -6.13 -18.46 -1.88
N PRO A 345 -6.67 -18.54 -0.64
CA PRO A 345 -7.05 -19.82 -0.07
C PRO A 345 -7.99 -20.58 -1.02
N THR A 346 -7.88 -21.90 -1.09
CA THR A 346 -8.85 -22.69 -1.86
C THR A 346 -10.25 -22.52 -1.25
N ARG A 347 -11.31 -22.85 -1.99
CA ARG A 347 -12.68 -22.77 -1.44
C ARG A 347 -12.87 -23.58 -0.15
N GLN A 348 -12.19 -24.72 -0.02
CA GLN A 348 -12.23 -25.52 1.21
C GLN A 348 -11.46 -24.86 2.37
N GLU A 349 -10.37 -24.14 2.07
CA GLU A 349 -9.61 -23.37 3.05
C GLU A 349 -10.28 -22.04 3.41
N GLU A 350 -11.09 -21.46 2.52
CA GLU A 350 -11.82 -20.20 2.75
C GLU A 350 -12.81 -20.30 3.90
N VAL A 351 -13.36 -21.50 4.16
CA VAL A 351 -14.20 -21.75 5.35
C VAL A 351 -13.43 -21.44 6.65
N LEU A 352 -12.10 -21.47 6.62
CA LEU A 352 -11.23 -21.10 7.74
C LEU A 352 -10.90 -19.58 7.76
N ARG A 353 -11.39 -18.82 6.78
CA ARG A 353 -11.02 -17.43 6.48
C ARG A 353 -12.24 -16.59 6.12
N GLU A 354 -12.94 -16.15 7.17
CA GLU A 354 -14.00 -15.15 7.07
C GLU A 354 -13.54 -13.89 6.32
N ASP A 355 -12.29 -13.46 6.43
CA ASP A 355 -11.84 -12.17 5.91
C ASP A 355 -11.70 -12.04 4.38
N LEU A 356 -11.80 -13.15 3.65
CA LEU A 356 -11.87 -13.17 2.18
C LEU A 356 -13.22 -13.70 1.65
N ALA A 357 -14.11 -14.20 2.52
CA ALA A 357 -15.44 -14.61 2.11
C ALA A 357 -16.29 -13.39 1.72
N ASP A 358 -17.19 -13.57 0.74
CA ASP A 358 -17.89 -12.47 0.07
C ASP A 358 -18.67 -11.57 1.03
N GLU A 359 -19.27 -12.15 2.07
CA GLU A 359 -20.03 -11.42 3.11
C GLU A 359 -19.17 -10.47 3.98
N PHE A 360 -17.84 -10.63 3.96
CA PHE A 360 -16.89 -9.77 4.66
C PHE A 360 -16.12 -8.84 3.73
N LEU A 361 -16.24 -9.03 2.41
CA LEU A 361 -15.69 -8.11 1.43
C LEU A 361 -16.47 -6.80 1.44
N LYS A 362 -15.79 -5.71 1.08
CA LYS A 362 -16.32 -4.37 1.34
C LYS A 362 -17.32 -3.88 0.28
N TYR A 363 -17.17 -4.38 -0.94
CA TYR A 363 -17.91 -3.90 -2.10
C TYR A 363 -18.73 -5.04 -2.67
N ASP A 364 -20.05 -4.92 -2.54
CA ASP A 364 -21.06 -5.74 -3.18
C ASP A 364 -21.76 -4.95 -4.31
N ALA A 365 -22.72 -5.58 -5.00
CA ALA A 365 -23.48 -4.93 -6.07
C ALA A 365 -24.37 -3.76 -5.57
N THR A 366 -24.67 -3.70 -4.28
CA THR A 366 -25.37 -2.59 -3.63
C THR A 366 -24.46 -1.38 -3.41
N GLU A 367 -23.21 -1.57 -2.99
CA GLU A 367 -22.22 -0.51 -2.88
C GLU A 367 -21.84 0.06 -4.24
N GLN A 368 -21.66 -0.79 -5.26
CA GLN A 368 -21.31 -0.37 -6.62
C GLN A 368 -22.53 -0.26 -7.56
N LYS A 369 -23.71 0.02 -7.01
CA LYS A 369 -24.99 0.01 -7.75
C LYS A 369 -24.99 0.92 -8.98
N LEU A 370 -24.27 2.05 -8.94
CA LEU A 370 -24.18 2.96 -10.07
C LEU A 370 -23.45 2.28 -11.24
N GLU A 371 -22.28 1.71 -10.99
CA GLU A 371 -21.49 0.99 -11.99
C GLU A 371 -22.23 -0.24 -12.52
N VAL A 372 -22.87 -1.01 -11.64
CA VAL A 372 -23.72 -2.15 -12.04
C VAL A 372 -24.86 -1.69 -12.95
N ARG A 373 -25.52 -0.57 -12.63
CA ARG A 373 -26.58 0.00 -13.46
C ARG A 373 -26.05 0.48 -14.80
N MET A 374 -24.88 1.12 -14.82
CA MET A 374 -24.23 1.60 -16.04
C MET A 374 -23.89 0.43 -16.95
N TYR A 375 -23.23 -0.60 -16.40
CA TYR A 375 -22.91 -1.85 -17.10
C TYR A 375 -24.17 -2.49 -17.69
N ASN A 376 -25.21 -2.73 -16.89
CA ASN A 376 -26.45 -3.37 -17.35
C ASN A 376 -27.23 -2.56 -18.40
N ARG A 377 -26.99 -1.25 -18.49
CA ARG A 377 -27.61 -0.38 -19.50
C ARG A 377 -26.71 -0.15 -20.72
N GLY A 378 -25.49 -0.70 -20.73
CA GLY A 378 -24.47 -0.36 -21.71
C GLY A 378 -24.14 1.14 -21.73
N ILE A 379 -24.36 1.83 -20.61
CA ILE A 379 -24.00 3.25 -20.46
C ILE A 379 -22.53 3.30 -20.13
N GLN A 380 -21.78 4.06 -20.93
CA GLN A 380 -20.37 4.23 -20.68
C GLN A 380 -20.15 5.16 -19.48
N PRO A 381 -19.17 4.85 -18.62
CA PRO A 381 -18.43 5.85 -17.88
C PRO A 381 -18.16 7.09 -18.74
N GLU A 382 -18.43 8.27 -18.22
CA GLU A 382 -17.84 9.47 -18.83
C GLU A 382 -16.31 9.32 -18.74
N GLN A 383 -15.57 9.75 -19.78
CA GLN A 383 -14.09 9.64 -19.84
C GLN A 383 -13.37 10.27 -18.63
N ASP A 384 -14.09 11.08 -17.85
CA ASP A 384 -13.66 11.60 -16.57
C ASP A 384 -13.48 10.56 -15.46
N GLU A 385 -13.87 9.30 -15.65
CA GLU A 385 -13.57 8.22 -14.69
C GLU A 385 -12.09 7.80 -14.69
N CYS A 386 -11.36 7.93 -15.81
CA CYS A 386 -9.95 7.56 -15.85
C CYS A 386 -9.05 8.72 -15.40
N VAL A 387 -7.97 8.40 -14.69
CA VAL A 387 -6.92 9.38 -14.42
C VAL A 387 -6.16 9.64 -15.73
N SER A 388 -5.98 10.92 -16.09
CA SER A 388 -5.25 11.25 -17.32
C SER A 388 -3.84 10.65 -17.29
N GLU A 389 -3.39 10.13 -18.43
CA GLU A 389 -2.07 9.51 -18.56
C GLU A 389 -0.95 10.44 -18.09
N ARG A 390 -1.06 11.74 -18.39
CA ARG A 390 -0.13 12.77 -17.89
C ARG A 390 -0.04 12.79 -16.36
N MET A 391 -1.17 12.70 -15.66
CA MET A 391 -1.21 12.69 -14.20
C MET A 391 -0.65 11.38 -13.65
N VAL A 392 -0.98 10.24 -14.26
CA VAL A 392 -0.38 8.94 -13.91
C VAL A 392 1.14 9.02 -14.06
N ASN A 393 1.63 9.43 -15.22
CA ASN A 393 3.06 9.56 -15.51
C ASN A 393 3.76 10.49 -14.52
N TYR A 394 3.16 11.63 -14.19
CA TYR A 394 3.70 12.55 -13.18
C TYR A 394 3.78 11.94 -11.78
N CYS A 395 2.72 11.26 -11.33
CA CYS A 395 2.68 10.63 -10.00
C CYS A 395 3.62 9.42 -9.91
N GLN A 396 3.80 8.69 -11.00
CA GLN A 396 4.59 7.46 -11.07
C GLN A 396 6.05 7.72 -11.49
N GLU A 397 6.40 8.95 -11.87
CA GLU A 397 7.78 9.36 -12.15
C GLU A 397 8.68 9.04 -10.96
N TYR A 398 9.78 8.33 -11.21
CA TYR A 398 10.75 8.01 -10.16
C TYR A 398 11.54 9.25 -9.79
N VAL A 399 11.52 9.60 -8.51
CA VAL A 399 12.30 10.70 -7.96
C VAL A 399 13.37 10.18 -7.01
N LYS A 400 14.44 10.95 -6.92
CA LYS A 400 15.55 10.69 -6.01
C LYS A 400 15.18 11.18 -4.60
N VAL A 401 15.29 10.29 -3.62
CA VAL A 401 15.08 10.58 -2.20
C VAL A 401 16.38 10.35 -1.46
N GLU A 402 16.84 11.37 -0.75
CA GLU A 402 18.00 11.29 0.15
C GLU A 402 17.50 10.88 1.54
N VAL A 403 18.16 9.88 2.13
CA VAL A 403 17.87 9.31 3.44
C VAL A 403 19.07 9.54 4.35
N CYS A 404 18.83 10.22 5.46
CA CYS A 404 19.82 10.60 6.48
C CYS A 404 21.05 11.34 5.94
N GLY A 405 20.99 11.95 4.75
CA GLY A 405 22.14 12.59 4.11
C GLY A 405 23.19 11.63 3.56
N GLU A 406 22.94 10.32 3.61
CA GLU A 406 23.94 9.28 3.33
C GLU A 406 23.52 8.33 2.20
N VAL A 407 22.22 8.08 2.09
CA VAL A 407 21.66 7.05 1.22
C VAL A 407 20.72 7.67 0.20
N GLU A 408 20.89 7.31 -1.06
CA GLU A 408 20.01 7.74 -2.14
C GLU A 408 19.17 6.56 -2.61
N ILE A 409 17.86 6.68 -2.55
CA ILE A 409 16.90 5.70 -3.04
C ILE A 409 16.01 6.33 -4.12
N PHE A 410 15.49 5.51 -5.03
CA PHE A 410 14.60 5.97 -6.09
C PHE A 410 13.23 5.35 -5.90
N MET A 411 12.19 6.18 -5.92
CA MET A 411 10.81 5.70 -5.78
C MET A 411 9.83 6.61 -6.52
N PRO A 412 8.60 6.13 -6.84
CA PRO A 412 7.57 6.96 -7.45
C PRO A 412 7.30 8.25 -6.66
N ARG A 413 7.12 9.37 -7.36
CA ARG A 413 6.93 10.71 -6.79
C ARG A 413 5.81 10.75 -5.75
N ILE A 414 4.68 10.14 -6.05
CA ILE A 414 3.54 10.08 -5.12
C ILE A 414 3.91 9.38 -3.80
N LEU A 415 4.73 8.33 -3.89
CA LEU A 415 5.23 7.60 -2.72
C LEU A 415 6.24 8.44 -1.95
N ALA A 416 7.22 9.03 -2.65
CA ALA A 416 8.21 9.90 -2.05
C ALA A 416 7.57 11.06 -1.26
N ASN A 417 6.58 11.72 -1.85
CA ASN A 417 5.84 12.82 -1.20
C ASN A 417 5.20 12.36 0.12
N ARG A 418 4.54 11.19 0.12
CA ARG A 418 3.88 10.67 1.33
C ARG A 418 4.88 10.21 2.38
N VAL A 419 5.90 9.46 1.97
CA VAL A 419 6.94 8.92 2.85
C VAL A 419 7.69 10.06 3.53
N CYS A 420 8.12 11.08 2.79
CA CYS A 420 8.83 12.23 3.35
C CYS A 420 7.95 13.09 4.28
N ALA A 421 6.62 13.09 4.07
CA ALA A 421 5.69 13.82 4.92
C ALA A 421 5.41 13.14 6.28
N LYS A 422 5.83 11.87 6.47
CA LYS A 422 5.56 11.15 7.72
C LYS A 422 6.34 11.75 8.89
N PRO A 423 5.74 11.87 10.10
CA PRO A 423 6.41 12.42 11.26
C PRO A 423 7.73 11.73 11.62
N HIS A 424 7.82 10.40 11.46
CA HIS A 424 9.03 9.62 11.77
C HIS A 424 10.13 9.72 10.71
N ASN A 425 9.84 10.29 9.54
CA ASN A 425 10.80 10.52 8.46
C ASN A 425 11.25 12.00 8.40
N ARG A 426 10.68 12.87 9.24
CA ARG A 426 10.96 14.30 9.23
C ARG A 426 12.44 14.55 9.54
N GLY A 427 13.14 15.14 8.58
CA GLY A 427 14.57 15.45 8.69
C GLY A 427 15.50 14.27 8.38
N SER A 428 14.96 13.05 8.28
CA SER A 428 15.72 11.88 7.83
C SER A 428 15.46 11.51 6.38
N MET A 429 14.43 12.06 5.73
CA MET A 429 14.19 11.85 4.31
C MET A 429 13.82 13.17 3.62
N ARG A 430 14.37 13.40 2.43
CA ARG A 430 13.98 14.52 1.57
C ARG A 430 14.07 14.16 0.10
N ILE A 431 13.12 14.68 -0.68
CA ILE A 431 13.18 14.62 -2.13
C ILE A 431 14.29 15.57 -2.58
N VAL A 432 15.22 15.05 -3.38
CA VAL A 432 16.29 15.86 -3.97
C VAL A 432 15.67 16.61 -5.16
N PRO A 433 15.70 17.96 -5.18
CA PRO A 433 15.25 18.71 -6.36
C PRO A 433 16.06 18.26 -7.57
N GLU A 434 15.40 18.00 -8.69
CA GLU A 434 16.13 17.83 -9.95
C GLU A 434 16.93 19.12 -10.20
N ASP A 435 18.23 18.97 -10.37
CA ASP A 435 19.07 20.10 -10.72
C ASP A 435 18.65 20.53 -12.13
N THR A 436 17.88 21.61 -12.23
CA THR A 436 17.29 22.11 -13.49
C THR A 436 18.30 22.35 -14.62
N ARG A 437 19.61 22.21 -14.35
CA ARG A 437 20.72 22.41 -15.29
C ARG A 437 21.12 21.16 -16.10
N SER A 438 20.58 19.98 -15.82
CA SER A 438 20.93 18.74 -16.57
C SER A 438 19.89 18.28 -17.60
N ARG A 439 18.76 19.00 -17.78
CA ARG A 439 17.83 18.75 -18.89
C ARG A 439 18.33 19.40 -20.20
N VAL A 440 19.47 18.91 -20.70
CA VAL A 440 19.86 19.02 -22.11
C VAL A 440 20.32 17.64 -22.55
N VAL A 441 19.39 16.81 -23.01
CA VAL A 441 19.61 15.75 -24.01
C VAL A 441 18.35 15.67 -24.86
#